data_AF-A0A1U7WAY0-F1
#
_entry.id   AF-A0A1U7WAY0-F1
#
_cell.length_a   1.000
_cell.length_b   1.000
_cell.length_c   1.000
_cell.angle_alpha   90.00
_cell.angle_beta   90.00
_cell.angle_gamma   90.00
#
_symmetry.space_group_name_H-M   'P 1'
#
loop_
_entity.id
_entity.type
_entity.pdbx_description
1 polymer ?
#
loop_
_entity_poly.entity_id
_entity_poly.type
_entity_poly.pdbx_seq_one_letter_code
_entity_poly.pdbx_strand_id
1 'polypeptide(L)'
;MNPDTSNNQTNPTKRPFAEIDKPATINCMVVAIDHSNLYYTVCSVCEKTLSDPSPNTHFPNSSLPFCKYCNFNNNGFFNPAPSGSKRLFRVLISIATDKKVVVVIMFDRAARVLFGCSADEFFDFAKTHPFAAAAAGRALEGEMLKVTLSQPKNGNARHLRVVSVLPLRTGFQPVIETLRELYRAKGE
;
A
#
# COMPACT_ATOMS: atom_id res chain seq x y z
N MET A 1 6.45 66.53 -7.61
CA MET A 1 7.49 65.64 -8.19
C MET A 1 7.21 64.23 -7.70
N ASN A 2 6.87 63.33 -8.61
CA ASN A 2 6.87 61.86 -8.42
C ASN A 2 8.34 61.37 -8.37
N PRO A 3 8.69 60.17 -7.83
CA PRO A 3 8.06 58.90 -8.23
C PRO A 3 7.92 57.78 -7.18
N ASP A 4 7.25 56.72 -7.66
CA ASP A 4 6.92 55.44 -7.08
C ASP A 4 8.10 54.62 -6.53
N THR A 5 7.85 53.75 -5.54
CA THR A 5 8.52 52.45 -5.46
C THR A 5 7.62 51.40 -4.83
N SER A 6 7.21 50.45 -5.67
CA SER A 6 6.54 49.20 -5.34
C SER A 6 7.51 48.23 -4.66
N ASN A 7 7.03 47.48 -3.67
CA ASN A 7 7.73 46.28 -3.19
C ASN A 7 6.74 45.12 -3.12
N ASN A 8 6.52 44.49 -4.29
CA ASN A 8 5.90 43.18 -4.40
C ASN A 8 6.93 42.11 -4.01
N GLN A 9 6.87 41.64 -2.76
CA GLN A 9 7.47 40.36 -2.39
C GLN A 9 6.43 39.25 -2.59
N THR A 10 6.45 38.65 -3.77
CA THR A 10 5.78 37.37 -4.02
C THR A 10 6.58 36.25 -3.37
N ASN A 11 6.20 35.88 -2.15
CA ASN A 11 6.61 34.62 -1.54
C ASN A 11 6.12 33.45 -2.43
N PRO A 12 7.00 32.52 -2.86
CA PRO A 12 6.58 31.32 -3.58
C PRO A 12 6.00 30.33 -2.58
N THR A 13 4.75 30.57 -2.17
CA THR A 13 4.03 29.69 -1.25
C THR A 13 3.77 28.35 -1.94
N LYS A 14 4.44 27.31 -1.44
CA LYS A 14 4.12 25.89 -1.62
C LYS A 14 2.60 25.73 -1.67
N ARG A 15 2.03 25.37 -2.81
CA ARG A 15 0.66 24.83 -2.84
C ARG A 15 0.73 23.37 -2.38
N PRO A 16 0.16 23.01 -1.22
CA PRO A 16 -0.06 21.62 -0.90
C PRO A 16 -0.98 21.03 -1.97
N PHE A 17 -1.01 19.71 -2.13
CA PHE A 17 -2.04 19.02 -2.93
C PHE A 17 -3.44 19.10 -2.26
N ALA A 18 -3.74 20.24 -1.64
CA ALA A 18 -5.02 20.57 -1.01
C ALA A 18 -5.90 21.18 -2.10
N GLU A 19 -6.49 20.32 -2.93
CA GLU A 19 -7.75 20.50 -3.69
C GLU A 19 -7.81 19.40 -4.76
N ILE A 20 -7.97 18.15 -4.30
CA ILE A 20 -8.45 17.07 -5.17
C ILE A 20 -9.80 16.69 -4.61
N ASP A 21 -10.80 17.57 -4.77
CA ASP A 21 -12.18 17.26 -4.35
C ASP A 21 -12.79 16.12 -5.18
N LYS A 22 -12.24 15.89 -6.38
CA LYS A 22 -12.62 14.81 -7.29
C LYS A 22 -11.41 13.93 -7.61
N PRO A 23 -11.58 12.60 -7.73
CA PRO A 23 -10.48 11.71 -8.08
C PRO A 23 -9.73 12.18 -9.34
N ALA A 24 -8.41 12.31 -9.23
CA ALA A 24 -7.56 12.82 -10.32
C ALA A 24 -6.68 11.71 -10.87
N THR A 25 -6.65 11.57 -12.20
CA THR A 25 -5.81 10.58 -12.89
C THR A 25 -4.55 11.25 -13.40
N ILE A 26 -3.39 10.71 -13.03
CA ILE A 26 -2.08 11.27 -13.38
C ILE A 26 -1.14 10.15 -13.83
N ASN A 27 -0.17 10.53 -14.67
CA ASN A 27 0.99 9.69 -14.95
C ASN A 27 2.09 10.03 -13.94
N CYS A 28 2.77 9.01 -13.43
CA CYS A 28 3.83 9.16 -12.45
C CYS A 28 4.88 8.06 -12.61
N MET A 29 6.06 8.29 -12.05
CA MET A 29 7.10 7.29 -11.89
C MET A 29 7.15 6.85 -10.43
N VAL A 30 7.34 5.56 -10.17
CA VAL A 30 7.63 5.05 -8.82
C VAL A 30 9.06 5.41 -8.45
N VAL A 31 9.22 6.10 -7.32
CA VAL A 31 10.54 6.47 -6.77
C VAL A 31 11.00 5.46 -5.73
N ALA A 32 10.11 5.08 -4.82
CA ALA A 32 10.45 4.15 -3.74
C ALA A 32 9.18 3.56 -3.11
N ILE A 33 9.35 2.42 -2.44
CA ILE A 33 8.31 1.75 -1.66
C ILE A 33 8.78 1.62 -0.22
N ASP A 34 7.90 1.95 0.72
CA ASP A 34 8.08 1.60 2.12
C ASP A 34 7.80 0.11 2.30
N HIS A 35 8.86 -0.64 2.56
CA HIS A 35 8.82 -2.08 2.74
C HIS A 35 8.69 -2.52 4.21
N SER A 36 8.61 -1.57 5.16
CA SER A 36 8.51 -1.88 6.60
C SER A 36 7.10 -2.31 7.04
N ASN A 37 6.07 -1.83 6.35
CA ASN A 37 4.66 -2.04 6.71
C ASN A 37 3.80 -2.25 5.46
N LEU A 38 4.05 -3.33 4.72
CA LEU A 38 3.40 -3.62 3.44
C LEU A 38 1.98 -4.18 3.56
N TYR A 39 1.62 -4.69 4.72
CA TYR A 39 0.37 -5.42 4.93
C TYR A 39 -0.24 -5.11 6.29
N TYR A 40 -1.54 -5.31 6.38
CA TYR A 40 -2.29 -5.28 7.64
C TYR A 40 -3.23 -6.48 7.68
N THR A 41 -3.57 -6.88 8.90
CA THR A 41 -4.37 -8.09 9.15
C THR A 41 -5.84 -7.72 9.30
N VAL A 42 -6.71 -8.49 8.66
CA VAL A 42 -8.18 -8.34 8.76
C VAL A 42 -8.86 -9.68 9.00
N CYS A 43 -10.08 -9.65 9.51
CA CYS A 43 -10.93 -10.83 9.59
C CYS A 43 -11.25 -11.33 8.17
N SER A 44 -11.12 -12.64 7.93
CA SER A 44 -11.47 -13.25 6.64
C SER A 44 -12.95 -13.13 6.30
N VAL A 45 -13.81 -13.04 7.32
CA VAL A 45 -15.28 -13.00 7.18
C VAL A 45 -15.81 -11.58 7.05
N CYS A 46 -15.54 -10.70 8.02
CA CYS A 46 -16.11 -9.34 8.03
C CYS A 46 -15.16 -8.23 7.56
N GLU A 47 -13.92 -8.58 7.21
CA GLU A 47 -12.87 -7.66 6.73
C GLU A 47 -12.52 -6.49 7.67
N LYS A 48 -13.00 -6.53 8.93
CA LYS A 48 -12.59 -5.57 9.95
C LYS A 48 -11.14 -5.81 10.31
N THR A 49 -10.38 -4.72 10.44
CA THR A 49 -9.00 -4.73 10.88
C THR A 49 -8.87 -5.42 12.24
N LEU A 50 -7.91 -6.34 12.32
CA LEU A 50 -7.54 -7.01 13.53
C LEU A 50 -6.31 -6.32 14.12
N SER A 51 -6.25 -6.21 15.44
CA SER A 51 -5.06 -5.68 16.11
C SER A 51 -3.88 -6.59 15.82
N ASP A 52 -2.74 -5.99 15.46
CA ASP A 52 -1.49 -6.73 15.33
C ASP A 52 -1.14 -7.34 16.71
N PRO A 53 -0.69 -8.60 16.78
CA PRO A 53 -0.23 -9.18 18.04
C PRO A 53 0.90 -8.30 18.56
N SER A 54 0.72 -7.70 19.74
CA SER A 54 1.78 -6.91 20.35
C SER A 54 2.97 -7.84 20.66
N PRO A 55 4.22 -7.36 20.56
CA PRO A 55 5.39 -8.16 20.90
C PRO A 55 5.42 -8.64 22.36
N ASN A 56 4.56 -8.09 23.23
CA ASN A 56 4.47 -8.44 24.65
C ASN A 56 3.31 -9.39 25.00
N THR A 57 2.51 -9.81 24.02
CA THR A 57 1.50 -10.84 24.25
C THR A 57 2.10 -12.19 23.87
N HIS A 58 2.67 -12.88 24.86
CA HIS A 58 3.00 -14.30 24.79
C HIS A 58 1.71 -15.11 24.56
N PHE A 59 1.28 -15.23 23.31
CA PHE A 59 0.39 -16.30 22.92
C PHE A 59 1.27 -17.49 22.55
N PRO A 60 1.19 -18.62 23.29
CA PRO A 60 1.91 -19.82 22.92
C PRO A 60 1.31 -20.30 21.61
N ASN A 61 2.14 -20.39 20.57
CA ASN A 61 1.86 -21.07 19.30
C ASN A 61 0.58 -20.67 18.55
N SER A 62 0.74 -20.09 17.35
CA SER A 62 -0.18 -20.24 16.21
C SER A 62 -1.62 -19.67 16.26
N SER A 63 -2.03 -18.91 17.27
CA SER A 63 -3.38 -18.32 17.28
C SER A 63 -3.42 -17.00 16.50
N LEU A 64 -3.90 -17.05 15.25
CA LEU A 64 -4.25 -15.87 14.45
C LEU A 64 -5.25 -14.98 15.24
N PRO A 65 -5.19 -13.64 15.12
CA PRO A 65 -6.03 -12.76 15.92
C PRO A 65 -7.53 -13.03 15.66
N PHE A 66 -8.29 -13.33 16.72
CA PHE A 66 -9.71 -13.60 16.59
C PHE A 66 -10.51 -12.32 16.33
N CYS A 67 -11.49 -12.40 15.43
CA CYS A 67 -12.37 -11.28 15.17
C CYS A 67 -13.43 -11.14 16.27
N LYS A 68 -13.31 -10.12 17.12
CA LYS A 68 -14.31 -9.80 18.16
C LYS A 68 -15.72 -9.64 17.59
N TYR A 69 -15.87 -9.13 16.38
CA TYR A 69 -17.19 -8.88 15.78
C TYR A 69 -17.87 -10.13 15.24
N CYS A 70 -17.10 -11.08 14.71
CA CYS A 70 -17.64 -12.37 14.25
C CYS A 70 -17.83 -13.36 15.40
N ASN A 71 -17.16 -13.14 16.54
CA ASN A 71 -17.28 -13.98 17.73
C ASN A 71 -18.66 -13.90 18.41
N PHE A 72 -19.44 -12.84 18.17
CA PHE A 72 -20.75 -12.64 18.82
C PHE A 72 -21.94 -13.25 18.07
N ASN A 73 -21.77 -13.83 16.87
CA ASN A 73 -22.89 -14.43 16.14
C ASN A 73 -23.12 -15.90 16.54
N ASN A 74 -23.25 -16.11 17.85
CA ASN A 74 -23.46 -17.42 18.47
C ASN A 74 -24.96 -17.69 18.68
N ASN A 75 -25.77 -17.48 17.64
CA ASN A 75 -27.17 -17.89 17.62
C ASN A 75 -27.44 -18.71 16.35
N GLY A 76 -27.13 -20.01 16.42
CA GLY A 76 -27.72 -21.01 15.54
C GLY A 76 -26.75 -21.83 14.67
N PHE A 77 -26.50 -23.06 15.12
CA PHE A 77 -26.44 -24.29 14.32
C PHE A 77 -25.18 -24.78 13.59
N PHE A 78 -24.02 -24.11 13.64
CA PHE A 78 -22.77 -24.76 13.20
C PHE A 78 -21.58 -24.32 14.07
N ASN A 79 -20.73 -25.28 14.45
CA ASN A 79 -19.54 -25.10 15.30
C ASN A 79 -18.81 -23.77 15.03
N PRO A 80 -18.40 -22.99 16.06
CA PRO A 80 -17.69 -21.74 15.87
C PRO A 80 -16.28 -22.04 15.35
N ALA A 81 -16.13 -22.23 14.05
CA ALA A 81 -14.82 -22.22 13.43
C ALA A 81 -14.25 -20.82 13.69
N PRO A 82 -13.04 -20.72 14.27
CA PRO A 82 -12.44 -19.42 14.51
C PRO A 82 -12.37 -18.66 13.18
N SER A 83 -12.97 -17.47 13.14
CA SER A 83 -12.89 -16.63 11.94
C SER A 83 -11.41 -16.35 11.70
N GLY A 84 -10.87 -16.97 10.64
CA GLY A 84 -9.47 -16.80 10.28
C GLY A 84 -9.12 -15.35 10.01
N SER A 85 -7.83 -15.05 9.99
CA SER A 85 -7.33 -13.76 9.52
C SER A 85 -6.73 -13.89 8.14
N LYS A 86 -6.89 -12.86 7.31
CA LYS A 86 -6.18 -12.70 6.04
C LYS A 86 -5.37 -11.40 6.05
N ARG A 87 -4.32 -11.33 5.25
CA ARG A 87 -3.55 -10.09 5.04
C ARG A 87 -4.06 -9.37 3.81
N LEU A 88 -4.04 -8.05 3.89
CA LEU A 88 -4.32 -7.16 2.78
C LEU A 88 -3.16 -6.18 2.63
N PHE A 89 -2.85 -5.79 1.40
CA PHE A 89 -1.78 -4.83 1.18
C PHE A 89 -2.16 -3.43 1.67
N ARG A 90 -1.16 -2.74 2.23
CA ARG A 90 -1.17 -1.33 2.60
C ARG A 90 0.22 -0.77 2.27
N VAL A 91 0.44 -0.41 1.01
CA VAL A 91 1.76 -0.01 0.53
C VAL A 91 1.84 1.51 0.49
N LEU A 92 2.80 2.08 1.23
CA LEU A 92 3.19 3.48 1.02
C LEU A 92 4.21 3.53 -0.11
N ILE A 93 3.93 4.36 -1.11
CA ILE A 93 4.73 4.49 -2.31
C ILE A 93 5.01 5.96 -2.58
N SER A 94 6.27 6.29 -2.80
CA SER A 94 6.71 7.59 -3.26
C SER A 94 6.61 7.63 -4.78
N ILE A 95 5.86 8.57 -5.31
CA ILE A 95 5.68 8.76 -6.76
C ILE A 95 6.16 10.14 -7.18
N ALA A 96 6.90 10.20 -8.29
CA ALA A 96 7.27 11.44 -8.96
C ALA A 96 6.26 11.75 -10.06
N THR A 97 5.72 12.96 -10.04
CA THR A 97 4.96 13.53 -11.16
C THR A 97 5.84 14.57 -11.88
N ASP A 98 5.31 15.13 -12.97
CA ASP A 98 5.83 16.31 -13.65
C ASP A 98 6.16 17.51 -12.73
N LYS A 99 5.56 17.59 -11.54
CA LYS A 99 5.62 18.75 -10.65
C LYS A 99 6.40 18.49 -9.37
N LYS A 100 6.33 17.29 -8.82
CA LYS A 100 6.93 16.95 -7.51
C LYS A 100 6.88 15.47 -7.20
N VAL A 101 7.59 15.11 -6.13
CA VAL A 101 7.49 13.81 -5.46
C VAL A 101 6.47 13.88 -4.32
N VAL A 102 5.57 12.89 -4.25
CA VAL A 102 4.57 12.76 -3.17
C VAL A 102 4.46 11.32 -2.71
N VAL A 103 4.19 11.13 -1.42
CA VAL A 103 3.90 9.82 -0.84
C VAL A 103 2.40 9.56 -0.87
N VAL A 104 2.00 8.48 -1.54
CA VAL A 104 0.62 8.02 -1.65
C VAL A 104 0.48 6.61 -1.07
N ILE A 105 -0.76 6.17 -0.83
CA ILE A 105 -1.04 4.85 -0.28
C ILE A 105 -1.84 3.99 -1.25
N MET A 106 -1.37 2.77 -1.50
CA MET A 106 -2.06 1.73 -2.24
C MET A 106 -2.64 0.70 -1.27
N PHE A 107 -3.96 0.52 -1.34
CA PHE A 107 -4.60 -0.61 -0.67
C PHE A 107 -4.69 -1.79 -1.61
N ASP A 108 -4.72 -2.97 -1.01
CA ASP A 108 -5.00 -4.28 -1.56
C ASP A 108 -5.30 -4.36 -3.06
N ARG A 109 -6.50 -4.00 -3.53
CA ARG A 109 -6.87 -4.09 -4.95
C ARG A 109 -5.90 -3.39 -5.90
N ALA A 110 -5.44 -2.18 -5.55
CA ALA A 110 -4.47 -1.44 -6.36
C ALA A 110 -3.08 -2.09 -6.28
N ALA A 111 -2.65 -2.46 -5.07
CA ALA A 111 -1.34 -3.09 -4.87
C ALA A 111 -1.21 -4.43 -5.61
N ARG A 112 -2.26 -5.27 -5.61
CA ARG A 112 -2.25 -6.56 -6.32
C ARG A 112 -1.95 -6.45 -7.81
N VAL A 113 -2.28 -5.31 -8.45
CA VAL A 113 -1.94 -5.08 -9.87
C VAL A 113 -0.42 -5.03 -10.07
N LEU A 114 0.31 -4.40 -9.15
CA LEU A 114 1.77 -4.31 -9.21
C LEU A 114 2.43 -5.59 -8.71
N PHE A 115 1.90 -6.14 -7.62
CA PHE A 115 2.49 -7.31 -6.97
C PHE A 115 2.24 -8.62 -7.71
N GLY A 116 1.11 -8.74 -8.42
CA GLY A 116 0.70 -9.95 -9.15
C GLY A 116 0.20 -11.09 -8.28
N CYS A 117 0.13 -10.88 -6.96
CA CYS A 117 -0.23 -11.90 -5.98
C CYS A 117 -1.10 -11.30 -4.87
N SER A 118 -1.58 -12.15 -3.96
CA SER A 118 -2.21 -11.70 -2.72
C SER A 118 -1.17 -11.27 -1.67
N ALA A 119 -1.60 -10.50 -0.65
CA ALA A 119 -0.70 -10.11 0.43
C ALA A 119 -0.27 -11.31 1.29
N ASP A 120 -1.14 -12.31 1.48
CA ASP A 120 -0.77 -13.56 2.16
C ASP A 120 0.27 -14.34 1.35
N GLU A 121 0.07 -14.48 0.04
CA GLU A 121 1.04 -15.15 -0.84
C GLU A 121 2.41 -14.44 -0.83
N PHE A 122 2.43 -13.11 -0.94
CA PHE A 122 3.67 -12.35 -0.86
C PHE A 122 4.34 -12.48 0.51
N PHE A 123 3.56 -12.46 1.59
CA PHE A 123 4.06 -12.64 2.95
C PHE A 123 4.69 -14.01 3.14
N ASP A 124 4.03 -15.06 2.66
CA ASP A 124 4.56 -16.43 2.73
C ASP A 124 5.83 -16.59 1.89
N PHE A 125 5.88 -15.96 0.71
CA PHE A 125 7.10 -15.90 -0.10
C PHE A 125 8.24 -15.18 0.63
N ALA A 126 7.95 -14.06 1.31
CA ALA A 126 8.96 -13.28 2.01
C ALA A 126 9.51 -13.97 3.28
N LYS A 127 8.79 -14.95 3.86
CA LYS A 127 9.32 -15.77 4.98
C LYS A 127 10.51 -16.61 4.57
N THR A 128 10.49 -17.15 3.36
CA THR A 128 11.53 -18.05 2.85
C THR A 128 12.64 -17.30 2.11
N HIS A 129 12.39 -16.05 1.72
CA HIS A 129 13.32 -15.23 0.97
C HIS A 129 13.65 -13.93 1.72
N PRO A 130 14.74 -13.92 2.51
CA PRO A 130 15.25 -12.69 3.11
C PRO A 130 15.42 -11.62 2.03
N PHE A 131 15.01 -10.39 2.34
CA PHE A 131 15.03 -9.24 1.43
C PHE A 131 14.00 -9.23 0.29
N ALA A 132 13.03 -10.15 0.23
CA ALA A 132 11.98 -10.12 -0.80
C ALA A 132 11.22 -8.80 -0.84
N ALA A 133 10.93 -8.20 0.33
CA ALA A 133 10.28 -6.90 0.43
C ALA A 133 11.13 -5.74 -0.16
N ALA A 134 12.44 -5.77 0.08
CA ALA A 134 13.36 -4.78 -0.50
C ALA A 134 13.57 -5.01 -2.01
N ALA A 135 13.61 -6.27 -2.44
CA ALA A 135 13.67 -6.64 -3.85
C ALA A 135 12.40 -6.22 -4.61
N ALA A 136 11.22 -6.31 -3.99
CA ALA A 136 9.97 -5.78 -4.54
C ALA A 136 10.04 -4.27 -4.76
N GLY A 137 10.65 -3.53 -3.82
CA GLY A 137 10.92 -2.10 -3.98
C GLY A 137 11.75 -1.82 -5.23
N ARG A 138 12.86 -2.54 -5.41
CA ARG A 138 13.73 -2.41 -6.60
C ARG A 138 13.06 -2.83 -7.90
N ALA A 139 12.20 -3.84 -7.88
CA ALA A 139 11.46 -4.27 -9.06
C ALA A 139 10.44 -3.23 -9.55
N LEU A 140 9.95 -2.38 -8.65
CA LEU A 140 8.98 -1.33 -8.98
C LEU A 140 9.62 0.05 -9.16
N GLU A 141 10.84 0.26 -8.66
CA GLU A 141 11.56 1.52 -8.82
C GLU A 141 11.74 1.86 -10.31
N GLY A 142 11.41 3.10 -10.68
CA GLY A 142 11.48 3.56 -12.06
C GLY A 142 10.26 3.19 -12.93
N GLU A 143 9.35 2.34 -12.45
CA GLU A 143 8.16 1.97 -13.23
C GLU A 143 7.24 3.17 -13.46
N MET A 144 6.82 3.33 -14.71
CA MET A 144 5.87 4.37 -15.13
C MET A 144 4.45 3.84 -14.94
N LEU A 145 3.65 4.56 -14.17
CA LEU A 145 2.29 4.19 -13.82
C LEU A 145 1.32 5.31 -14.21
N LYS A 146 0.12 4.94 -14.64
CA LYS A 146 -1.06 5.80 -14.62
C LYS A 146 -1.88 5.46 -13.40
N VAL A 147 -2.05 6.42 -12.49
CA VAL A 147 -2.74 6.23 -11.22
C VAL A 147 -3.90 7.21 -11.09
N THR A 148 -5.00 6.75 -10.52
CA THR A 148 -6.06 7.65 -10.05
C THR A 148 -5.93 7.82 -8.54
N LEU A 149 -5.83 9.07 -8.09
CA LEU A 149 -5.68 9.48 -6.70
C LEU A 149 -6.98 10.05 -6.15
N SER A 150 -7.27 9.80 -4.88
CA SER A 150 -8.39 10.41 -4.16
C SER A 150 -8.01 10.87 -2.75
N GLN A 151 -8.65 11.95 -2.29
CA GLN A 151 -9.35 12.00 -1.00
C GLN A 151 -9.15 10.81 -0.05
N PRO A 152 -8.36 10.82 1.03
CA PRO A 152 -8.64 9.92 2.13
C PRO A 152 -10.08 10.13 2.61
N LYS A 153 -10.79 9.02 2.89
CA LYS A 153 -12.18 9.07 3.39
C LYS A 153 -12.29 9.59 4.83
N ASN A 154 -11.19 9.56 5.56
CA ASN A 154 -11.09 10.00 6.95
C ASN A 154 -10.18 11.24 6.98
N GLY A 155 -10.67 12.35 7.53
CA GLY A 155 -9.93 13.63 7.57
C GLY A 155 -8.59 13.57 8.30
N ASN A 156 -8.37 12.53 9.13
CA ASN A 156 -7.10 12.33 9.84
C ASN A 156 -6.03 11.60 9.01
N ALA A 157 -6.37 11.01 7.86
CA ALA A 157 -5.40 10.31 7.04
C ALA A 157 -4.58 11.29 6.21
N ARG A 158 -3.25 11.11 6.25
CA ARG A 158 -2.27 12.06 5.70
C ARG A 158 -1.94 11.85 4.22
N HIS A 159 -2.24 10.66 3.69
CA HIS A 159 -1.83 10.26 2.34
C HIS A 159 -3.03 10.18 1.41
N LEU A 160 -2.83 10.65 0.17
CA LEU A 160 -3.77 10.40 -0.92
C LEU A 160 -3.83 8.89 -1.19
N ARG A 161 -5.03 8.41 -1.49
CA ARG A 161 -5.27 7.01 -1.80
C ARG A 161 -5.19 6.78 -3.30
N VAL A 162 -4.44 5.78 -3.71
CA VAL A 162 -4.53 5.24 -5.08
C VAL A 162 -5.77 4.35 -5.17
N VAL A 163 -6.70 4.70 -6.06
CA VAL A 163 -7.93 3.94 -6.29
C VAL A 163 -7.84 3.01 -7.50
N SER A 164 -6.99 3.36 -8.47
CA SER A 164 -6.65 2.54 -9.63
C SER A 164 -5.19 2.79 -10.03
N VAL A 165 -4.59 1.77 -10.63
CA VAL A 165 -3.21 1.81 -11.14
C VAL A 165 -3.15 1.00 -12.41
N LEU A 166 -2.36 1.48 -13.36
CA LEU A 166 -2.04 0.83 -14.61
C LEU A 166 -0.56 1.03 -14.92
N PRO A 167 0.25 -0.04 -14.95
CA PRO A 167 1.61 0.03 -15.49
C PRO A 167 1.59 0.44 -16.96
N LEU A 168 2.45 1.39 -17.33
CA LEU A 168 2.52 1.93 -18.69
C LEU A 168 3.58 1.22 -19.55
N ARG A 169 4.50 0.47 -18.93
CA ARG A 169 5.50 -0.33 -19.64
C ARG A 169 4.83 -1.51 -20.32
N THR A 170 5.00 -1.62 -21.64
CA THR A 170 4.59 -2.82 -22.40
C THR A 170 5.35 -4.03 -21.87
N GLY A 171 4.63 -5.11 -21.55
CA GLY A 171 5.24 -6.31 -20.98
C GLY A 171 5.64 -6.16 -19.52
N PHE A 172 5.03 -5.24 -18.77
CA PHE A 172 5.18 -5.17 -17.32
C PHE A 172 5.00 -6.55 -16.69
N GLN A 173 6.02 -6.99 -15.95
CA GLN A 173 5.97 -8.21 -15.16
C GLN A 173 5.60 -7.85 -13.72
N PRO A 174 4.59 -8.52 -13.14
CA PRO A 174 4.28 -8.32 -11.73
C PRO A 174 5.45 -8.72 -10.83
N VAL A 175 5.57 -8.05 -9.69
CA VAL A 175 6.69 -8.23 -8.74
C VAL A 175 6.93 -9.69 -8.41
N ILE A 176 5.87 -10.46 -8.11
CA ILE A 176 6.04 -11.85 -7.68
C ILE A 176 6.73 -12.72 -8.72
N GLU A 177 6.49 -12.47 -10.01
CA GLU A 177 7.12 -13.22 -11.10
C GLU A 177 8.60 -12.86 -11.21
N THR A 178 8.92 -11.56 -11.20
CA THR A 178 10.31 -11.08 -11.19
C THR A 178 11.09 -11.62 -9.98
N LEU A 179 10.47 -11.68 -8.80
CA LEU A 179 11.11 -12.24 -7.62
C LEU A 179 11.30 -13.76 -7.72
N ARG A 180 10.30 -14.51 -8.22
CA ARG A 180 10.43 -15.96 -8.44
C ARG A 180 11.59 -16.27 -9.38
N GLU A 181 11.74 -15.53 -10.46
CA GLU A 181 12.88 -15.67 -11.38
C GLU A 181 14.20 -15.35 -10.68
N LEU A 182 14.28 -14.22 -9.98
CA LEU A 182 15.50 -13.78 -9.29
C LEU A 182 15.97 -14.75 -8.20
N TYR A 183 15.06 -15.33 -7.43
CA TYR A 183 15.41 -16.27 -6.37
C TYR A 183 15.59 -17.71 -6.87
N ARG A 184 15.02 -18.08 -8.02
CA ARG A 184 15.39 -19.34 -8.72
C ARG A 184 16.82 -19.27 -9.25
N ALA A 185 17.20 -18.17 -9.90
CA ALA A 185 18.52 -17.99 -10.50
C ALA A 185 19.68 -17.86 -9.49
N LYS A 186 19.37 -17.68 -8.19
CA LYS A 186 20.37 -17.63 -7.10
C LYS A 186 20.49 -18.94 -6.31
N GLY A 187 19.69 -19.94 -6.66
CA GLY A 187 19.70 -21.27 -6.04
C GLY A 187 20.58 -22.29 -6.76
N GLU A 188 21.30 -21.87 -7.81
CA GLU A 188 22.37 -22.59 -8.51
C GLU A 188 23.72 -21.93 -8.22
#